data_AF-A0A956E5C4-F1
#
_entry.id   AF-A0A956E5C4-F1
#
_cell.length_a   1.000
_cell.length_b   1.000
_cell.length_c   1.000
_cell.angle_alpha   90.00
_cell.angle_beta   90.00
_cell.angle_gamma   90.00
#
_symmetry.space_group_name_H-M   'P 1'
#
loop_
_entity.id
_entity.type
_entity.pdbx_description
1 polymer ?
#
loop_
_entity_poly.entity_id
_entity_poly.type
_entity_poly.pdbx_seq_one_letter_code
_entity_poly.pdbx_strand_id
1 'polypeptide(L)'
;MTDLTPHQEAASDHALGQLDRPELDEFLASLGDADSPTDHELAAAELEVALLGLGGEGAERLPQQLEGRLKAAATAYAWALDSKPANRVELIAERRDPGVDLVRYLGWMAAAAALVVVWFVLGKRPEPQVSVTPPPEPPSAVPSVPAPPPTPEEQRAELLKHEDARKLAWSATKDEAAKGASGDVVWSSHAQQGYMRFKGLEPNDPKRSQYQLWIFSKDQDERYPVDGGVFDVDSSGEVVVAIDPKLHVDEPTLFAITVEKPGGVVVSKRERIVLTASAGG
;
A
#
# COMPACT_ATOMS: atom_id res chain seq x y z
N MET A 1 -2.92 39.01 25.14
CA MET A 1 -3.53 38.49 23.90
C MET A 1 -2.42 38.53 22.89
N THR A 2 -1.71 37.42 22.76
CA THR A 2 -0.55 37.33 21.86
C THR A 2 -1.13 36.86 20.54
N ASP A 3 -1.11 37.70 19.52
CA ASP A 3 -1.55 37.29 18.17
C ASP A 3 -0.68 36.13 17.71
N LEU A 4 -1.33 35.09 17.19
CA LEU A 4 -0.65 33.98 16.56
C LEU A 4 0.07 34.52 15.32
N THR A 5 1.30 34.08 15.09
CA THR A 5 1.95 34.38 13.82
C THR A 5 1.21 33.66 12.68
N PRO A 6 1.26 34.15 11.44
CA PRO A 6 0.59 33.49 10.30
C PRO A 6 0.92 32.01 10.14
N HIS A 7 2.14 31.61 10.54
CA HIS A 7 2.56 30.21 10.55
C HIS A 7 1.87 29.38 11.65
N GLN A 8 1.62 29.97 12.81
CA GLN A 8 0.90 29.31 13.90
C GLN A 8 -0.60 29.17 13.60
N GLU A 9 -1.17 30.14 12.88
CA GLU A 9 -2.54 30.07 12.37
C GLU A 9 -2.68 28.95 11.34
N ALA A 10 -1.79 28.91 10.34
CA ALA A 10 -1.77 27.84 9.33
C ALA A 10 -1.56 26.44 9.95
N ALA A 11 -0.72 26.31 10.97
CA ALA A 11 -0.54 25.04 11.68
C ALA A 11 -1.79 24.60 12.46
N SER A 12 -2.50 25.56 13.08
CA SER A 12 -3.77 25.28 13.76
C SER A 12 -4.84 24.83 12.77
N ASP A 13 -4.92 25.48 11.61
CA ASP A 13 -5.89 25.16 10.56
C ASP A 13 -5.56 23.82 9.88
N HIS A 14 -4.28 23.48 9.72
CA HIS A 14 -3.83 22.16 9.29
C HIS A 14 -4.31 21.08 10.27
N ALA A 15 -4.06 21.27 11.58
CA ALA A 15 -4.44 20.32 12.61
C ALA A 15 -5.97 20.09 12.69
N LEU A 16 -6.77 21.09 12.32
CA LEU A 16 -8.23 20.99 12.25
C LEU A 16 -8.75 20.52 10.89
N GLY A 17 -7.87 20.28 9.91
CA GLY A 17 -8.22 19.88 8.54
C GLY A 17 -8.96 20.96 7.75
N GLN A 18 -8.72 22.23 8.08
CA GLN A 18 -9.42 23.37 7.50
C GLN A 18 -8.67 24.03 6.33
N LEU A 19 -7.41 23.68 6.10
CA LEU A 19 -6.65 24.17 4.94
C LEU A 19 -7.17 23.57 3.64
N ASP A 20 -7.32 24.42 2.61
CA ASP A 20 -7.57 23.94 1.26
C ASP A 20 -6.28 23.43 0.60
N ARG A 21 -6.39 22.78 -0.58
CA ARG A 21 -5.23 22.17 -1.25
C ARG A 21 -4.09 23.14 -1.55
N PRO A 22 -4.32 24.35 -2.11
CA PRO A 22 -3.22 25.29 -2.35
C PRO A 22 -2.60 25.82 -1.06
N GLU A 23 -3.39 26.08 -0.01
CA GLU A 23 -2.85 26.51 1.29
C GLU A 23 -2.05 25.40 1.98
N LEU A 24 -2.50 24.15 1.85
CA LEU A 24 -1.78 22.98 2.34
C LEU A 24 -0.43 22.80 1.62
N ASP A 25 -0.39 22.94 0.29
CA ASP A 25 0.84 22.83 -0.48
C ASP A 25 1.83 23.95 -0.11
N GLU A 26 1.34 25.18 0.13
CA GLU A 26 2.15 26.31 0.60
C GLU A 26 2.67 26.09 2.02
N PHE A 27 1.82 25.61 2.93
CA PHE A 27 2.21 25.26 4.29
C PHE A 27 3.28 24.15 4.29
N LEU A 28 3.08 23.06 3.54
CA LEU A 28 4.04 21.97 3.41
C LEU A 28 5.37 22.41 2.78
N ALA A 29 5.34 23.33 1.81
CA ALA A 29 6.55 23.93 1.24
C ALA A 29 7.28 24.82 2.25
N SER A 30 6.56 25.49 3.15
CA SER A 30 7.14 26.32 4.22
C SER A 30 7.84 25.51 5.31
N LEU A 31 7.49 24.22 5.45
CA LEU A 31 8.13 23.25 6.36
C LEU A 31 9.44 22.66 5.80
N GLY A 32 9.94 23.19 4.67
CA GLY A 32 11.10 22.66 3.94
C GLY A 32 12.45 22.82 4.65
N ASP A 33 13.21 21.72 4.66
CA ASP A 33 14.52 21.43 5.27
C ASP A 33 14.54 21.39 6.82
N ALA A 34 14.06 20.25 7.32
CA ALA A 34 13.99 19.89 8.73
C ALA A 34 15.39 19.72 9.35
N ASP A 35 15.94 20.80 9.88
CA ASP A 35 17.11 20.76 10.78
C ASP A 35 16.94 21.70 12.01
N SER A 36 15.73 22.23 12.23
CA SER A 36 15.43 23.10 13.37
C SER A 36 14.79 22.32 14.54
N PRO A 37 15.34 22.42 15.77
CA PRO A 37 14.82 21.71 16.93
C PRO A 37 13.39 22.13 17.35
N THR A 38 12.91 23.27 16.85
CA THR A 38 11.56 23.80 17.10
C THR A 38 10.46 23.02 16.36
N ASP A 39 10.79 22.39 15.23
CA ASP A 39 9.82 21.68 14.39
C ASP A 39 9.50 20.28 14.94
N HIS A 40 10.39 19.72 15.76
CA HIS A 40 10.15 18.47 16.49
C HIS A 40 9.11 18.65 17.60
N GLU A 41 9.06 19.82 18.26
CA GLU A 41 8.03 20.11 19.26
C GLU A 41 6.66 20.29 18.60
N LEU A 42 6.61 20.84 17.39
CA LEU A 42 5.38 21.00 16.61
C LEU A 42 4.83 19.65 16.13
N ALA A 43 5.69 18.79 15.57
CA ALA A 43 5.32 17.42 15.19
C ALA A 43 4.88 16.57 16.40
N ALA A 44 5.52 16.78 17.57
CA ALA A 44 5.11 16.12 18.81
C ALA A 44 3.73 16.60 19.28
N ALA A 45 3.43 17.90 19.19
CA ALA A 45 2.13 18.46 19.54
C ALA A 45 1.01 17.95 18.61
N GLU A 46 1.24 17.89 17.30
CA GLU A 46 0.29 17.32 16.34
C GLU A 46 0.00 15.83 16.63
N LEU A 47 1.05 15.06 16.97
CA LEU A 47 0.90 13.65 17.35
C LEU A 47 0.11 13.50 18.66
N GLU A 48 0.33 14.39 19.63
CA GLU A 48 -0.36 14.36 20.93
C GLU A 48 -1.84 14.73 20.79
N VAL A 49 -2.19 15.71 19.94
CA VAL A 49 -3.59 16.04 19.60
C VAL A 49 -4.27 14.89 18.84
N ALA A 50 -3.57 14.28 17.88
CA ALA A 50 -4.08 13.11 17.18
C ALA A 50 -4.29 11.91 18.14
N LEU A 51 -3.38 11.71 19.10
CA LEU A 51 -3.53 10.68 20.14
C LEU A 51 -4.69 10.98 21.10
N LEU A 52 -4.92 12.24 21.45
CA LEU A 52 -6.06 12.66 22.27
C LEU A 52 -7.40 12.34 21.57
N GLY A 53 -7.45 12.46 20.24
CA GLY A 53 -8.61 12.07 19.42
C GLY A 53 -8.89 10.55 19.37
N LEU A 54 -7.86 9.72 19.56
CA LEU A 54 -7.98 8.26 19.60
C LEU A 54 -8.44 7.72 20.98
N GLY A 55 -8.50 8.57 21.99
CA GLY A 55 -8.90 8.21 23.36
C GLY A 55 -10.41 8.26 23.64
N GLY A 56 -11.24 8.65 22.66
CA GLY A 56 -12.69 8.74 22.83
C GLY A 56 -13.34 7.36 23.00
N GLU A 57 -14.22 7.23 24.01
CA GLU A 57 -15.08 6.05 24.23
C GLU A 57 -15.93 5.77 22.99
N GLY A 58 -15.41 4.93 22.10
CA GLY A 58 -16.03 4.69 20.79
C GLY A 58 -15.06 4.24 19.70
N ALA A 59 -13.74 4.25 19.95
CA ALA A 59 -12.78 3.61 19.06
C ALA A 59 -13.12 2.11 18.91
N GLU A 60 -13.78 1.78 17.81
CA GLU A 60 -14.13 0.41 17.44
C GLU A 60 -12.84 -0.42 17.43
N ARG A 61 -12.83 -1.52 18.19
CA ARG A 61 -11.65 -2.37 18.31
C ARG A 61 -11.25 -2.85 16.92
N LEU A 62 -10.03 -2.53 16.49
CA LEU A 62 -9.50 -2.90 15.17
C LEU A 62 -9.87 -4.35 14.83
N PRO A 63 -10.53 -4.61 13.69
CA PRO A 63 -10.84 -5.97 13.27
C PRO A 63 -9.57 -6.82 13.27
N GLN A 64 -9.62 -8.03 13.85
CA GLN A 64 -8.43 -8.86 14.06
C GLN A 64 -7.66 -9.16 12.76
N GLN A 65 -8.37 -9.22 11.63
CA GLN A 65 -7.77 -9.40 10.31
C GLN A 65 -6.93 -8.18 9.88
N LEU A 66 -7.38 -6.97 10.23
CA LEU A 66 -6.66 -5.74 9.93
C LEU A 66 -5.42 -5.60 10.81
N GLU A 67 -5.54 -5.92 12.10
CA GLU A 67 -4.42 -5.94 13.03
C GLU A 67 -3.32 -6.92 12.59
N GLY A 68 -3.71 -8.13 12.14
CA GLY A 68 -2.80 -9.13 11.60
C GLY A 68 -2.07 -8.64 10.32
N ARG A 69 -2.79 -7.98 9.41
CA ARG A 69 -2.20 -7.41 8.19
C ARG A 69 -1.25 -6.25 8.49
N LEU A 70 -1.58 -5.39 9.44
CA LEU A 70 -0.72 -4.28 9.87
C LEU A 70 0.57 -4.79 10.53
N LYS A 71 0.47 -5.78 11.43
CA LYS A 71 1.66 -6.40 12.05
C LYS A 71 2.56 -7.09 11.03
N ALA A 72 1.98 -7.81 10.06
CA ALA A 72 2.75 -8.43 8.99
C ALA A 72 3.45 -7.40 8.09
N ALA A 73 2.74 -6.33 7.71
CA ALA A 73 3.30 -5.24 6.91
C ALA A 73 4.41 -4.48 7.64
N ALA A 74 4.22 -4.16 8.92
CA ALA A 74 5.22 -3.48 9.74
C ALA A 74 6.49 -4.33 9.93
N THR A 75 6.34 -5.64 10.12
CA THR A 75 7.49 -6.56 10.24
C THR A 75 8.25 -6.68 8.92
N ALA A 76 7.54 -6.75 7.79
CA ALA A 76 8.16 -6.78 6.46
C ALA A 76 8.89 -5.45 6.14
N TYR A 77 8.33 -4.33 6.57
CA TYR A 77 8.95 -3.01 6.42
C TYR A 77 10.19 -2.83 7.30
N ALA A 78 10.13 -3.24 8.57
CA ALA A 78 11.28 -3.22 9.49
C ALA A 78 12.44 -4.08 8.97
N TRP A 79 12.14 -5.26 8.43
CA TRP A 79 13.11 -6.12 7.77
C TRP A 79 13.73 -5.47 6.52
N ALA A 80 12.94 -4.72 5.75
CA ALA A 80 13.41 -4.00 4.57
C ALA A 80 14.35 -2.81 4.90
N LEU A 81 14.17 -2.18 6.07
CA LEU A 81 15.08 -1.15 6.57
C LEU A 81 16.42 -1.72 7.05
N ASP A 82 16.39 -2.88 7.72
CA ASP A 82 17.59 -3.58 8.22
C ASP A 82 18.43 -4.22 7.08
N SER A 83 17.78 -4.57 5.97
CA SER A 83 18.40 -5.24 4.82
C SER A 83 19.10 -4.30 3.81
N LYS A 84 19.05 -2.98 4.01
CA LYS A 84 19.86 -2.03 3.22
C LYS A 84 21.26 -1.93 3.84
N PRO A 85 22.37 -2.07 3.08
CA PRO A 85 23.67 -1.71 3.61
C PRO A 85 23.65 -0.21 3.92
N ALA A 86 23.75 0.14 5.20
CA ALA A 86 23.89 1.51 5.62
C ALA A 86 25.12 2.10 4.92
N ASN A 87 24.92 3.15 4.13
CA ASN A 87 25.98 4.09 3.83
C ASN A 87 26.46 4.62 5.18
N ARG A 88 27.57 4.06 5.66
CA ARG A 88 28.26 4.55 6.84
C ARG A 88 28.84 5.91 6.47
N VAL A 89 28.05 6.96 6.68
CA VAL A 89 28.62 8.28 6.92
C VAL A 89 29.39 8.14 8.22
N GLU A 90 30.71 8.18 8.12
CA GLU A 90 31.60 8.23 9.26
C GLU A 90 31.34 9.58 9.95
N LEU A 91 30.38 9.61 10.89
CA LEU A 91 30.24 10.74 11.79
C LEU A 91 31.55 10.83 12.55
N ILE A 92 32.31 11.90 12.30
CA ILE A 92 33.43 12.28 13.13
C ILE A 92 32.86 12.47 14.54
N ALA A 93 33.11 11.49 15.40
CA ALA A 93 32.74 11.53 16.79
C ALA A 93 33.63 12.59 17.47
N GLU A 94 33.14 13.81 17.54
CA GLU A 94 33.74 14.82 18.39
C GLU A 94 33.60 14.34 19.84
N ARG A 95 34.75 14.00 20.41
CA ARG A 95 34.89 13.44 21.76
C ARG A 95 34.53 14.52 22.78
N ARG A 96 33.24 14.62 23.12
CA ARG A 96 32.79 15.39 24.28
C ARG A 96 32.87 14.50 25.52
N ASP A 97 33.70 14.92 26.47
CA ASP A 97 33.87 14.29 27.78
C ASP A 97 32.53 14.12 28.51
N PRO A 98 32.28 12.96 29.16
CA PRO A 98 31.14 12.80 30.05
C PRO A 98 31.45 13.44 31.41
N GLY A 99 31.24 14.74 31.49
CA GLY A 99 30.99 15.42 32.76
C GLY A 99 29.61 14.97 33.27
N VAL A 100 29.61 14.11 34.28
CA VAL A 100 28.43 13.64 35.01
C VAL A 100 27.70 14.82 35.67
N ASP A 101 26.52 15.18 35.17
CA ASP A 101 25.60 16.13 35.83
C ASP A 101 24.48 15.39 36.56
N LEU A 102 24.69 15.27 37.87
CA LEU A 102 23.89 14.58 38.89
C LEU A 102 22.50 15.21 39.17
N VAL A 103 22.08 16.23 38.40
CA VAL A 103 20.93 17.08 38.75
C VAL A 103 19.65 16.75 37.94
N ARG A 104 19.73 15.87 36.94
CA ARG A 104 18.57 15.46 36.12
C ARG A 104 17.80 14.23 36.63
N TYR A 105 18.19 13.67 37.77
CA TYR A 105 17.63 12.41 38.31
C TYR A 105 16.67 12.56 39.51
N LEU A 106 16.25 13.78 39.85
CA LEU A 106 15.30 14.04 40.96
C LEU A 106 13.86 14.34 40.51
N GLY A 107 13.58 14.39 39.19
CA GLY A 107 12.24 14.68 38.65
C GLY A 107 11.31 13.46 38.50
N TRP A 108 11.81 12.23 38.62
CA TRP A 108 11.05 11.00 38.29
C TRP A 108 10.44 10.25 39.49
N MET A 109 10.59 10.74 40.72
CA MET A 109 10.03 10.07 41.91
C MET A 109 8.67 10.60 42.38
N ALA A 110 8.01 11.49 41.62
CA ALA A 110 6.66 11.97 41.93
C ALA A 110 5.54 11.27 41.11
N ALA A 111 5.86 10.59 40.00
CA ALA A 111 4.85 9.92 39.15
C ALA A 111 4.56 8.46 39.58
N ALA A 112 5.44 7.81 40.33
CA ALA A 112 5.27 6.40 40.74
C ALA A 112 4.27 6.18 41.90
N ALA A 113 3.76 7.23 42.53
CA ALA A 113 2.85 7.11 43.68
C ALA A 113 1.35 7.13 43.32
N ALA A 114 0.97 7.40 42.07
CA ALA A 114 -0.45 7.50 41.67
C ALA A 114 -1.09 6.20 41.14
N LEU A 115 -0.29 5.15 40.85
CA LEU A 115 -0.82 3.91 40.24
C LEU A 115 -1.26 2.83 41.27
N VAL A 116 -1.02 3.02 42.56
CA VAL A 116 -1.39 2.03 43.59
C VAL A 116 -2.84 2.21 44.09
N VAL A 117 -3.45 3.39 43.92
CA VAL A 117 -4.81 3.68 44.41
C VAL A 117 -5.90 3.23 43.43
N VAL A 118 -5.62 3.19 42.12
CA VAL A 118 -6.60 2.76 41.10
C VAL A 118 -6.75 1.23 41.05
N TRP A 119 -5.73 0.48 41.43
CA TRP A 119 -5.77 -0.99 41.47
C TRP A 119 -6.61 -1.55 42.64
N PHE A 120 -6.78 -0.78 43.72
CA PHE A 120 -7.39 -1.27 44.97
C PHE A 120 -8.90 -1.00 45.10
N VAL A 121 -9.51 -0.14 44.28
CA VAL A 121 -10.88 0.39 44.54
C VAL A 121 -11.98 -0.09 43.57
N LEU A 122 -11.67 -0.73 42.44
CA LEU A 122 -12.70 -1.35 41.57
C LEU A 122 -12.63 -2.87 41.48
N GLY A 123 -11.99 -3.51 42.46
CA GLY A 123 -12.13 -4.93 42.78
C GLY A 123 -13.54 -5.27 43.28
N LYS A 124 -14.52 -5.30 42.37
CA LYS A 124 -15.85 -5.92 42.56
C LYS A 124 -16.21 -6.65 41.27
N ARG A 125 -15.89 -7.95 41.22
CA ARG A 125 -16.32 -8.86 40.14
C ARG A 125 -17.82 -9.11 40.27
N PRO A 126 -18.65 -8.88 39.24
CA PRO A 126 -19.94 -9.54 39.13
C PRO A 126 -19.76 -10.96 38.56
N GLU A 127 -20.45 -11.91 39.17
CA GLU A 127 -20.49 -13.34 38.81
C GLU A 127 -20.93 -13.59 37.36
N PRO A 128 -20.53 -14.74 36.77
CA PRO A 128 -20.89 -15.12 35.41
C PRO A 128 -22.39 -15.36 35.28
N GLN A 129 -23.07 -14.50 34.51
CA GLN A 129 -24.43 -14.74 34.05
C GLN A 129 -24.36 -15.76 32.90
N VAL A 130 -24.77 -16.98 33.22
CA VAL A 130 -25.10 -18.03 32.25
C VAL A 130 -26.33 -17.55 31.47
N SER A 131 -26.10 -17.02 30.27
CA SER A 131 -27.18 -16.78 29.31
C SER A 131 -27.55 -18.10 28.65
N VAL A 132 -28.79 -18.48 28.92
CA VAL A 132 -29.53 -19.66 28.48
C VAL A 132 -29.45 -19.87 26.97
N THR A 133 -29.09 -21.10 26.60
CA THR A 133 -29.20 -21.71 25.28
C THR A 133 -30.61 -21.53 24.69
N PRO A 134 -30.79 -21.09 23.44
CA PRO A 134 -32.06 -21.29 22.75
C PRO A 134 -32.26 -22.79 22.44
N PRO A 135 -33.49 -23.35 22.51
CA PRO A 135 -33.77 -24.73 22.14
C PRO A 135 -33.36 -25.06 20.69
N PRO A 136 -33.04 -26.34 20.38
CA PRO A 136 -32.49 -26.73 19.09
C PRO A 136 -33.54 -26.60 17.98
N GLU A 137 -33.24 -25.81 16.95
CA GLU A 137 -33.85 -26.00 15.64
C GLU A 137 -33.34 -27.33 15.04
N PRO A 138 -34.22 -28.17 14.44
CA PRO A 138 -33.81 -29.40 13.79
C PRO A 138 -32.82 -29.13 12.63
N PRO A 139 -31.82 -30.02 12.42
CA PRO A 139 -30.62 -29.73 11.66
C PRO A 139 -30.87 -29.79 10.15
N SER A 140 -31.01 -28.64 9.50
CA SER A 140 -30.98 -28.51 8.04
C SER A 140 -30.18 -27.28 7.60
N ALA A 141 -28.94 -27.19 8.06
CA ALA A 141 -27.92 -26.45 7.34
C ALA A 141 -26.58 -27.06 7.71
N VAL A 142 -26.08 -27.92 6.82
CA VAL A 142 -24.64 -28.17 6.75
C VAL A 142 -23.91 -26.83 6.85
N PRO A 143 -22.90 -26.67 7.71
CA PRO A 143 -22.05 -25.49 7.65
C PRO A 143 -21.39 -25.49 6.28
N SER A 144 -21.89 -24.66 5.37
CA SER A 144 -21.28 -24.42 4.06
C SER A 144 -19.88 -23.90 4.32
N VAL A 145 -18.88 -24.75 4.09
CA VAL A 145 -17.49 -24.31 3.99
C VAL A 145 -17.48 -23.15 2.98
N PRO A 146 -17.03 -21.94 3.34
CA PRO A 146 -16.96 -20.84 2.38
C PRO A 146 -16.08 -21.30 1.22
N ALA A 147 -16.62 -21.20 0.00
CA ALA A 147 -15.88 -21.57 -1.20
C ALA A 147 -14.56 -20.77 -1.26
N PRO A 148 -13.45 -21.39 -1.69
CA PRO A 148 -12.20 -20.66 -1.87
C PRO A 148 -12.41 -19.49 -2.85
N PRO A 149 -11.68 -18.36 -2.68
CA PRO A 149 -11.79 -17.24 -3.60
C PRO A 149 -11.43 -17.69 -5.03
N PRO A 150 -12.12 -17.17 -6.06
CA PRO A 150 -11.89 -17.59 -7.44
C PRO A 150 -10.47 -17.22 -7.87
N THR A 151 -9.83 -18.14 -8.58
CA THR A 151 -8.48 -17.97 -9.14
C THR A 151 -8.48 -16.98 -10.31
N PRO A 152 -7.34 -16.35 -10.66
CA PRO A 152 -7.26 -15.46 -11.82
C PRO A 152 -7.70 -16.12 -13.15
N GLU A 153 -7.50 -17.42 -13.29
CA GLU A 153 -7.94 -18.18 -14.45
C GLU A 153 -9.48 -18.28 -14.52
N GLU A 154 -10.12 -18.59 -13.39
CA GLU A 154 -11.59 -18.62 -13.28
C GLU A 154 -12.20 -17.23 -13.51
N GLN A 155 -11.58 -16.19 -12.94
CA GLN A 155 -12.01 -14.80 -13.13
C GLN A 155 -11.89 -14.36 -14.59
N ARG A 156 -10.80 -14.74 -15.28
CA ARG A 156 -10.66 -14.51 -16.73
C ARG A 156 -11.74 -15.25 -17.52
N ALA A 157 -12.05 -16.50 -17.16
CA ALA A 157 -13.09 -17.28 -17.81
C ALA A 157 -14.49 -16.67 -17.63
N GLU A 158 -14.75 -16.05 -16.47
CA GLU A 158 -15.97 -15.29 -16.23
C GLU A 158 -16.00 -13.99 -17.04
N LEU A 159 -14.90 -13.23 -17.05
CA LEU A 159 -14.81 -11.98 -17.80
C LEU A 159 -15.05 -12.19 -19.30
N LEU A 160 -14.58 -13.31 -19.86
CA LEU A 160 -14.82 -13.68 -21.26
C LEU A 160 -16.30 -13.85 -21.63
N LYS A 161 -17.20 -13.99 -20.66
CA LYS A 161 -18.65 -14.09 -20.89
C LYS A 161 -19.32 -12.72 -21.00
N HIS A 162 -18.63 -11.64 -20.62
CA HIS A 162 -19.15 -10.28 -20.76
C HIS A 162 -19.18 -9.85 -22.23
N GLU A 163 -20.23 -9.12 -22.63
CA GLU A 163 -20.42 -8.68 -24.03
C GLU A 163 -19.39 -7.64 -24.49
N ASP A 164 -18.90 -6.83 -23.55
CA ASP A 164 -17.90 -5.80 -23.81
C ASP A 164 -16.46 -6.34 -23.72
N ALA A 165 -16.27 -7.58 -23.28
CA ALA A 165 -14.95 -8.18 -23.21
C ALA A 165 -14.34 -8.32 -24.61
N ARG A 166 -13.10 -7.85 -24.75
CA ARG A 166 -12.29 -7.98 -25.96
C ARG A 166 -11.11 -8.89 -25.67
N LYS A 167 -10.98 -9.93 -26.48
CA LYS A 167 -9.85 -10.86 -26.44
C LYS A 167 -8.89 -10.54 -27.58
N LEU A 168 -7.64 -10.23 -27.26
CA LEU A 168 -6.60 -9.86 -28.21
C LEU A 168 -5.42 -10.81 -28.04
N ALA A 169 -4.93 -11.37 -29.15
CA ALA A 169 -3.79 -12.28 -29.11
C ALA A 169 -2.47 -11.52 -28.95
N TRP A 170 -1.55 -12.08 -28.17
CA TRP A 170 -0.20 -11.55 -28.08
C TRP A 170 0.58 -11.77 -29.38
N SER A 171 1.33 -10.75 -29.77
CA SER A 171 2.32 -10.78 -30.84
C SER A 171 3.71 -10.68 -30.24
N ALA A 172 4.54 -11.70 -30.47
CA ALA A 172 5.93 -11.72 -30.02
C ALA A 172 6.79 -10.76 -30.84
N THR A 173 7.65 -10.01 -30.16
CA THR A 173 8.66 -9.16 -30.78
C THR A 173 9.96 -9.95 -31.07
N LYS A 174 11.03 -9.23 -31.40
CA LYS A 174 12.37 -9.81 -31.59
C LYS A 174 13.15 -10.01 -30.29
N ASP A 175 12.60 -9.61 -29.14
CA ASP A 175 13.27 -9.82 -27.86
C ASP A 175 13.40 -11.32 -27.56
N GLU A 176 14.55 -11.74 -27.01
CA GLU A 176 14.77 -13.15 -26.66
C GLU A 176 13.76 -13.67 -25.65
N ALA A 177 13.26 -12.81 -24.74
CA ALA A 177 12.23 -13.21 -23.77
C ALA A 177 10.89 -13.56 -24.45
N ALA A 178 10.64 -13.06 -25.67
CA ALA A 178 9.43 -13.32 -26.43
C ALA A 178 9.47 -14.64 -27.21
N LYS A 179 10.61 -15.33 -27.22
CA LYS A 179 10.82 -16.50 -28.09
C LYS A 179 9.95 -17.69 -27.65
N GLY A 180 8.91 -17.97 -28.44
CA GLY A 180 7.94 -19.01 -28.11
C GLY A 180 6.81 -18.51 -27.19
N ALA A 181 6.83 -17.23 -26.81
CA ALA A 181 5.78 -16.60 -26.04
C ALA A 181 4.50 -16.46 -26.87
N SER A 182 3.38 -16.82 -26.27
CA SER A 182 2.05 -16.79 -26.86
C SER A 182 1.00 -16.55 -25.79
N GLY A 183 -0.25 -16.42 -26.19
CA GLY A 183 -1.38 -16.22 -25.29
C GLY A 183 -2.25 -15.06 -25.74
N ASP A 184 -2.93 -14.45 -24.79
CA ASP A 184 -3.88 -13.39 -25.09
C ASP A 184 -4.14 -12.49 -23.87
N VAL A 185 -4.59 -11.28 -24.14
CA VAL A 185 -5.17 -10.36 -23.16
C VAL A 185 -6.68 -10.32 -23.36
N VAL A 186 -7.41 -10.34 -22.25
CA VAL A 186 -8.85 -10.09 -22.20
C VAL A 186 -9.06 -8.81 -21.41
N TRP A 187 -9.81 -7.86 -21.98
CA TRP A 187 -10.10 -6.58 -21.34
C TRP A 187 -11.57 -6.22 -21.48
N SER A 188 -12.18 -5.70 -20.42
CA SER A 188 -13.51 -5.12 -20.39
C SER A 188 -13.39 -3.66 -19.95
N SER A 189 -13.70 -2.74 -20.85
CA SER A 189 -13.70 -1.30 -20.54
C SER A 189 -14.84 -0.95 -19.58
N HIS A 190 -15.99 -1.62 -19.66
CA HIS A 190 -17.07 -1.32 -18.72
C HIS A 190 -16.75 -1.78 -17.29
N ALA A 191 -16.16 -2.97 -17.14
CA ALA A 191 -15.78 -3.49 -15.82
C ALA A 191 -14.45 -2.91 -15.30
N GLN A 192 -13.68 -2.20 -16.15
CA GLN A 192 -12.30 -1.75 -15.88
C GLN A 192 -11.43 -2.90 -15.35
N GLN A 193 -11.57 -4.07 -15.97
CA GLN A 193 -10.92 -5.30 -15.56
C GLN A 193 -10.36 -6.02 -16.76
N GLY A 194 -9.23 -6.68 -16.55
CA GLY A 194 -8.66 -7.55 -17.57
C GLY A 194 -7.73 -8.59 -17.00
N TYR A 195 -7.40 -9.55 -17.84
CA TYR A 195 -6.50 -10.65 -17.51
C TYR A 195 -5.62 -10.97 -18.70
N MET A 196 -4.34 -11.17 -18.43
CA MET A 196 -3.35 -11.57 -19.41
C MET A 196 -2.99 -13.02 -19.19
N ARG A 197 -3.08 -13.82 -20.24
CA ARG A 197 -2.59 -15.19 -20.25
C ARG A 197 -1.33 -15.26 -21.09
N PHE A 198 -0.28 -15.82 -20.51
CA PHE A 198 1.00 -16.02 -21.17
C PHE A 198 1.35 -17.49 -21.17
N LYS A 199 1.90 -17.97 -22.28
CA LYS A 199 2.47 -19.30 -22.40
C LYS A 199 3.82 -19.22 -23.09
N GLY A 200 4.86 -19.79 -22.48
CA GLY A 200 6.22 -19.79 -23.02
C GLY A 200 6.92 -18.42 -22.99
N LEU A 201 6.47 -17.50 -22.13
CA LEU A 201 7.22 -16.28 -21.82
C LEU A 201 8.41 -16.65 -20.93
N GLU A 202 9.59 -16.09 -21.20
CA GLU A 202 10.82 -16.44 -20.47
C GLU A 202 10.67 -16.13 -18.96
N PRO A 203 11.01 -17.08 -18.07
CA PRO A 203 10.98 -16.82 -16.63
C PRO A 203 11.94 -15.69 -16.24
N ASN A 204 11.52 -14.81 -15.32
CA ASN A 204 12.35 -13.71 -14.84
C ASN A 204 12.83 -13.92 -13.39
N ASP A 205 13.90 -13.20 -13.04
CA ASP A 205 14.34 -13.04 -11.65
C ASP A 205 13.84 -11.68 -11.15
N PRO A 206 12.83 -11.62 -10.25
CA PRO A 206 12.23 -10.36 -9.79
C PRO A 206 13.22 -9.41 -9.13
N LYS A 207 14.38 -9.92 -8.67
CA LYS A 207 15.45 -9.11 -8.10
C LYS A 207 16.31 -8.41 -9.15
N ARG A 208 16.21 -8.83 -10.42
CA ARG A 208 16.96 -8.25 -11.54
C ARG A 208 16.07 -7.49 -12.51
N SER A 209 14.90 -8.04 -12.81
CA SER A 209 13.96 -7.46 -13.77
C SER A 209 12.55 -8.03 -13.59
N GLN A 210 11.54 -7.22 -13.88
CA GLN A 210 10.14 -7.64 -13.86
C GLN A 210 9.47 -7.28 -15.18
N TYR A 211 8.40 -8.00 -15.51
CA TYR A 211 7.55 -7.61 -16.62
C TYR A 211 6.58 -6.53 -16.17
N GLN A 212 6.31 -5.57 -17.04
CA GLN A 212 5.32 -4.53 -16.80
C GLN A 212 4.41 -4.36 -18.00
N LEU A 213 3.11 -4.25 -17.72
CA LEU A 213 2.08 -3.95 -18.71
C LEU A 213 1.90 -2.44 -18.87
N TRP A 214 1.86 -2.03 -20.13
CA TRP A 214 1.46 -0.68 -20.56
C TRP A 214 0.21 -0.76 -21.42
N ILE A 215 -0.75 0.10 -21.13
CA ILE A 215 -2.01 0.21 -21.88
C ILE A 215 -2.06 1.59 -22.53
N PHE A 216 -2.14 1.60 -23.86
CA PHE A 216 -2.35 2.80 -24.65
C PHE A 216 -3.84 2.92 -24.91
N SER A 217 -4.37 4.13 -24.73
CA SER A 217 -5.78 4.45 -24.95
C SER A 217 -5.89 5.63 -25.89
N LYS A 218 -6.95 5.66 -26.70
CA LYS A 218 -7.16 6.73 -27.70
C LYS A 218 -7.39 8.11 -27.07
N ASP A 219 -7.98 8.12 -25.88
CA ASP A 219 -8.27 9.29 -25.06
C ASP A 219 -7.06 9.78 -24.23
N GLN A 220 -5.92 9.09 -24.29
CA GLN A 220 -4.70 9.44 -23.55
C GLN A 220 -3.53 9.81 -24.47
N ASP A 221 -2.61 10.62 -23.94
CA ASP A 221 -1.36 10.96 -24.62
C ASP A 221 -0.47 9.72 -24.71
N GLU A 222 -0.11 9.31 -25.93
CA GLU A 222 0.74 8.14 -26.17
C GLU A 222 2.11 8.22 -25.47
N ARG A 223 2.57 9.40 -25.04
CA ARG A 223 3.81 9.55 -24.25
C ARG A 223 3.66 9.04 -22.81
N TYR A 224 2.44 8.96 -22.30
CA TYR A 224 2.12 8.58 -20.93
C TYR A 224 1.08 7.45 -20.90
N PRO A 225 1.45 6.23 -21.34
CA PRO A 225 0.55 5.09 -21.29
C PRO A 225 0.22 4.72 -19.83
N VAL A 226 -0.93 4.09 -19.64
CA VAL A 226 -1.38 3.63 -18.32
C VAL A 226 -0.57 2.43 -17.88
N ASP A 227 -0.11 2.47 -16.62
CA ASP A 227 0.48 1.32 -15.94
C ASP A 227 -0.61 0.30 -15.61
N GLY A 228 -0.51 -0.89 -16.20
CA GLY A 228 -1.42 -2.02 -15.96
C GLY A 228 -0.93 -2.99 -14.89
N GLY A 229 0.24 -2.72 -14.30
CA GLY A 229 0.85 -3.50 -13.23
C GLY A 229 2.12 -4.23 -13.63
N VAL A 230 2.88 -4.63 -12.60
CA VAL A 230 4.08 -5.45 -12.70
C VAL A 230 3.78 -6.90 -12.35
N PHE A 231 4.46 -7.83 -13.01
CA PHE A 231 4.28 -9.26 -12.76
C PHE A 231 5.56 -10.05 -13.05
N ASP A 232 5.56 -11.27 -12.53
CA ASP A 232 6.64 -12.23 -12.68
C ASP A 232 6.12 -13.51 -13.36
N VAL A 233 7.00 -14.16 -14.11
CA VAL A 233 6.77 -15.45 -14.73
C VAL A 233 7.78 -16.44 -14.16
N ASP A 234 7.27 -17.55 -13.65
CA ASP A 234 8.07 -18.66 -13.16
C ASP A 234 8.26 -19.74 -14.25
N SER A 235 8.92 -20.84 -13.90
CA SER A 235 9.19 -21.93 -14.84
C SER A 235 7.99 -22.85 -15.12
N SER A 236 6.77 -22.53 -14.64
CA SER A 236 5.57 -23.35 -14.88
C SER A 236 5.10 -23.34 -16.34
N GLY A 237 5.49 -22.31 -17.10
CA GLY A 237 5.28 -22.22 -18.55
C GLY A 237 3.92 -21.70 -19.00
N GLU A 238 2.94 -21.54 -18.10
CA GLU A 238 1.68 -20.83 -18.34
C GLU A 238 1.26 -20.05 -17.09
N VAL A 239 0.91 -18.77 -17.27
CA VAL A 239 0.52 -17.89 -16.17
C VAL A 239 -0.65 -16.98 -16.59
N VAL A 240 -1.58 -16.77 -15.67
CA VAL A 240 -2.67 -15.81 -15.80
C VAL A 240 -2.48 -14.69 -14.78
N VAL A 241 -2.39 -13.46 -15.28
CA VAL A 241 -2.11 -12.25 -14.50
C VAL A 241 -3.30 -11.30 -14.61
N ALA A 242 -3.81 -10.83 -13.48
CA ALA A 242 -4.84 -9.78 -13.47
C ALA A 242 -4.24 -8.43 -13.86
N ILE A 243 -4.98 -7.62 -14.61
CA ILE A 243 -4.65 -6.25 -14.94
C ILE A 243 -5.26 -5.35 -13.86
N ASP A 244 -4.44 -4.49 -13.26
CA ASP A 244 -4.84 -3.56 -12.20
C ASP A 244 -4.42 -2.14 -12.58
N PRO A 245 -5.13 -1.51 -13.55
CA PRO A 245 -4.75 -0.20 -14.03
C PRO A 245 -5.14 0.86 -13.00
N LYS A 246 -4.21 1.79 -12.73
CA LYS A 246 -4.43 2.88 -11.77
C LYS A 246 -5.20 4.06 -12.35
N LEU A 247 -5.38 4.08 -13.67
CA LEU A 247 -6.13 5.08 -14.40
C LEU A 247 -7.22 4.39 -15.23
N HIS A 248 -8.30 5.12 -15.48
CA HIS A 248 -9.40 4.64 -16.30
C HIS A 248 -8.96 4.45 -17.76
N VAL A 249 -9.40 3.37 -18.40
CA VAL A 249 -9.08 3.02 -19.79
C VAL A 249 -10.35 2.65 -20.55
N ASP A 250 -10.86 3.58 -21.36
CA ASP A 250 -12.09 3.36 -22.14
C ASP A 250 -11.83 2.69 -23.49
N GLU A 251 -10.96 3.27 -24.31
CA GLU A 251 -10.66 2.81 -25.68
C GLU A 251 -9.21 2.34 -25.80
N PRO A 252 -8.83 1.18 -25.22
CA PRO A 252 -7.47 0.69 -25.33
C PRO A 252 -7.15 0.37 -26.80
N THR A 253 -6.04 0.91 -27.30
CA THR A 253 -5.56 0.73 -28.67
C THR A 253 -4.43 -0.31 -28.75
N LEU A 254 -3.60 -0.38 -27.71
CA LEU A 254 -2.43 -1.26 -27.64
C LEU A 254 -2.14 -1.67 -26.20
N PHE A 255 -1.88 -2.96 -26.00
CA PHE A 255 -1.26 -3.50 -24.80
C PHE A 255 0.19 -3.86 -25.12
N ALA A 256 1.14 -3.44 -24.29
CA ALA A 256 2.55 -3.73 -24.47
C ALA A 256 3.18 -4.25 -23.18
N ILE A 257 3.93 -5.35 -23.28
CA ILE A 257 4.71 -5.91 -22.18
C ILE A 257 6.16 -5.49 -22.35
N THR A 258 6.73 -4.92 -21.30
CA THR A 258 8.12 -4.47 -21.25
C THR A 258 8.89 -5.23 -20.18
N VAL A 259 10.21 -5.36 -20.35
CA VAL A 259 11.09 -5.77 -19.25
C VAL A 259 11.67 -4.54 -18.59
N GLU A 260 11.36 -4.36 -17.32
CA GLU A 260 11.77 -3.20 -16.54
C GLU A 260 12.59 -3.64 -15.32
N LYS A 261 13.21 -2.68 -14.64
CA LYS A 261 13.92 -2.92 -13.37
C LYS A 261 12.95 -3.39 -12.27
N PRO A 262 13.44 -3.96 -11.15
CA PRO A 262 12.59 -4.37 -10.03
C PRO A 262 11.70 -3.21 -9.53
N GLY A 263 10.42 -3.50 -9.31
CA GLY A 263 9.40 -2.53 -8.95
C GLY A 263 8.80 -1.76 -10.14
N GLY A 264 9.25 -2.03 -11.37
CA GLY A 264 8.78 -1.35 -12.58
C GLY A 264 9.25 0.10 -12.71
N VAL A 265 8.63 0.81 -13.63
CA VAL A 265 8.81 2.25 -13.86
C VAL A 265 7.45 2.93 -13.95
N VAL A 266 7.40 4.23 -13.66
CA VAL A 266 6.17 5.02 -13.76
C VAL A 266 5.90 5.54 -15.18
N VAL A 267 6.94 5.56 -16.01
CA VAL A 267 6.87 5.91 -17.44
C VAL A 267 7.87 5.03 -18.17
N SER A 268 7.41 4.21 -19.11
CA SER A 268 8.32 3.36 -19.88
C SER A 268 9.03 4.13 -20.99
N LYS A 269 10.34 3.88 -21.10
CA LYS A 269 11.16 4.31 -22.22
C LYS A 269 11.02 3.42 -23.45
N ARG A 270 10.33 2.27 -23.33
CA ARG A 270 10.05 1.31 -24.42
C ARG A 270 11.29 0.71 -25.06
N GLU A 271 12.41 0.69 -24.32
CA GLU A 271 13.69 0.18 -24.80
C GLU A 271 13.64 -1.35 -25.01
N ARG A 272 12.79 -2.05 -24.26
CA ARG A 272 12.68 -3.51 -24.29
C ARG A 272 11.24 -4.01 -24.24
N ILE A 273 10.52 -3.85 -25.35
CA ILE A 273 9.17 -4.40 -25.54
C ILE A 273 9.29 -5.87 -25.95
N VAL A 274 8.54 -6.74 -25.27
CA VAL A 274 8.57 -8.21 -25.44
C VAL A 274 7.36 -8.70 -26.22
N LEU A 275 6.16 -8.29 -25.80
CA LEU A 275 4.88 -8.66 -26.40
C LEU A 275 4.04 -7.43 -26.67
N THR A 276 3.24 -7.48 -27.74
CA THR A 276 2.23 -6.47 -28.03
C THR A 276 0.90 -7.11 -28.43
N ALA A 277 -0.23 -6.48 -28.09
CA ALA A 277 -1.54 -6.85 -28.58
C ALA A 277 -2.29 -5.59 -29.01
N SER A 278 -2.62 -5.48 -30.29
CA SER A 278 -3.35 -4.34 -30.85
C SER A 278 -4.84 -4.61 -30.82
N ALA A 279 -5.61 -3.63 -30.34
CA ALA A 279 -7.07 -3.62 -30.43
C ALA A 279 -7.58 -2.98 -31.73
N GLY A 280 -6.71 -2.28 -32.47
CA GLY A 280 -7.05 -1.51 -33.67
C GLY A 280 -6.97 -2.29 -34.98
N GLY A 281 -7.61 -3.46 -35.04
CA GLY A 281 -7.72 -4.32 -36.23
C GLY A 281 -9.14 -4.42 -36.74
#